data_AF-A8GG57-F1
#
_entry.id   AF-A8GG57-F1
#
_cell.length_a   1.000
_cell.length_b   1.000
_cell.length_c   1.000
_cell.angle_alpha   90.00
_cell.angle_beta   90.00
_cell.angle_gamma   90.00
#
_symmetry.space_group_name_H-M   'P 1'
#
loop_
_entity.id
_entity.type
_entity.pdbx_description
1 polymer ?
#
loop_
_entity_poly.entity_id
_entity_poly.type
_entity_poly.pdbx_seq_one_letter_code
_entity_poly.pdbx_strand_id
1 'polypeptide(L)'
;MKTRIALTLLAALTLAGCSTPPPPPPALDINAMISSEVDGVKLQHRAAIKAPQQFKPIGKEYRSLYAASIMSSPGYSGSAVGSLDNATAFYALGEVENNWLAITEAEGGNLMGYIQANAGVPVSRYKSTLRKDLPRRNRATRQDCVKVGGDSKACKDSGSATWILQ
;
A
#
# COMPACT_ATOMS: atom_id res chain seq x y z
N MET A 1 -48.83 -42.08 66.76
CA MET A 1 -49.33 -40.92 65.99
C MET A 1 -48.22 -39.89 65.82
N LYS A 2 -47.91 -39.55 64.55
CA LYS A 2 -47.78 -38.16 64.06
C LYS A 2 -46.52 -37.32 64.38
N THR A 3 -45.32 -37.75 63.98
CA THR A 3 -44.15 -36.84 63.79
C THR A 3 -43.13 -37.39 62.79
N ARG A 4 -43.46 -37.48 61.49
CA ARG A 4 -42.48 -37.80 60.41
C ARG A 4 -42.73 -37.09 59.08
N ILE A 5 -43.28 -35.88 59.11
CA ILE A 5 -43.56 -35.11 57.88
C ILE A 5 -43.19 -33.66 58.13
N ALA A 6 -41.89 -33.35 58.20
CA ALA A 6 -41.42 -31.98 58.31
C ALA A 6 -39.96 -31.82 57.85
N LEU A 7 -39.54 -32.48 56.76
CA LEU A 7 -38.21 -32.20 56.18
C LEU A 7 -38.04 -32.65 54.73
N THR A 8 -39.02 -32.37 53.84
CA THR A 8 -38.90 -32.72 52.41
C THR A 8 -39.53 -31.64 51.51
N LEU A 9 -39.29 -30.37 51.80
CA LEU A 9 -39.82 -29.26 50.97
C LEU A 9 -38.86 -28.06 50.87
N LEU A 10 -37.55 -28.33 50.97
CA LEU A 10 -36.51 -27.29 50.82
C LEU A 10 -35.34 -27.78 49.94
N ALA A 11 -35.64 -28.43 48.81
CA ALA A 11 -34.62 -28.93 47.88
C ALA A 11 -35.03 -28.80 46.40
N ALA A 12 -35.88 -27.83 46.04
CA ALA A 12 -36.41 -27.68 44.68
C ALA A 12 -36.32 -26.24 44.12
N LEU A 13 -35.39 -25.41 44.59
CA LEU A 13 -35.24 -24.03 44.08
C LEU A 13 -33.83 -23.65 43.57
N THR A 14 -32.88 -24.57 43.48
CA THR A 14 -31.49 -24.22 43.09
C THR A 14 -31.10 -24.50 41.64
N LEU A 15 -32.03 -24.88 40.75
CA LEU A 15 -31.69 -25.20 39.34
C LEU A 15 -32.17 -24.22 38.27
N ALA A 16 -32.86 -23.13 38.61
CA ALA A 16 -33.27 -22.12 37.64
C ALA A 16 -32.30 -20.93 37.65
N GLY A 17 -31.07 -21.14 37.17
CA GLY A 17 -30.05 -20.09 37.22
C GLY A 17 -28.89 -20.21 36.23
N CYS A 18 -29.02 -20.98 35.15
CA CYS A 18 -28.14 -20.82 34.00
C CYS A 18 -28.88 -20.06 32.90
N SER A 19 -29.12 -18.75 33.12
CA SER A 19 -29.27 -17.85 31.97
C SER A 19 -27.93 -17.83 31.27
N THR A 20 -27.81 -18.63 30.19
CA THR A 20 -26.69 -18.49 29.25
C THR A 20 -26.62 -17.02 28.86
N PRO A 21 -25.46 -16.35 28.99
CA PRO A 21 -25.29 -14.99 28.50
C PRO A 21 -25.82 -14.92 27.07
N PRO A 22 -26.58 -13.88 26.70
CA PRO A 22 -27.02 -13.72 25.32
C PRO A 22 -25.79 -13.85 24.42
N PRO A 23 -25.89 -14.63 23.33
CA PRO A 23 -24.76 -14.85 22.44
C PRO A 23 -24.17 -13.49 22.05
N PRO A 24 -22.83 -13.34 22.05
CA PRO A 24 -22.22 -12.08 21.68
C PRO A 24 -22.77 -11.65 20.31
N PRO A 25 -23.03 -10.35 20.11
CA PRO A 25 -23.53 -9.85 18.84
C PRO A 25 -22.65 -10.40 17.70
N PRO A 26 -23.25 -10.78 16.57
CA PRO A 26 -22.50 -11.35 15.46
C PRO A 26 -21.36 -10.40 15.10
N ALA A 27 -20.14 -10.96 15.04
CA ALA A 27 -18.97 -10.20 14.63
C ALA A 27 -19.24 -9.61 13.24
N LEU A 28 -18.85 -8.34 13.05
CA LEU A 28 -18.98 -7.68 11.75
C LEU A 28 -18.21 -8.47 10.70
N ASP A 29 -18.87 -8.83 9.60
CA ASP A 29 -18.20 -9.46 8.46
C ASP A 29 -17.19 -8.48 7.86
N ILE A 30 -15.91 -8.86 7.88
CA ILE A 30 -14.81 -8.03 7.37
C ILE A 30 -14.94 -7.74 5.87
N ASN A 31 -15.69 -8.56 5.14
CA ASN A 31 -15.95 -8.38 3.71
C ASN A 31 -17.18 -7.51 3.43
N ALA A 32 -17.96 -7.17 4.46
CA ALA A 32 -19.13 -6.33 4.31
C ALA A 32 -18.75 -4.95 3.75
N MET A 33 -19.55 -4.49 2.80
CA MET A 33 -19.36 -3.19 2.18
C MET A 33 -19.97 -2.09 3.05
N ILE A 34 -19.17 -1.08 3.39
CA ILE A 34 -19.58 0.06 4.21
C ILE A 34 -19.22 1.39 3.54
N SER A 35 -19.98 2.42 3.89
CA SER A 35 -19.75 3.79 3.42
C SER A 35 -19.26 4.65 4.58
N SER A 36 -18.18 5.40 4.34
CA SER A 36 -17.65 6.39 5.27
C SER A 36 -17.58 7.75 4.58
N GLU A 37 -17.74 8.84 5.33
CA GLU A 37 -17.59 10.20 4.80
C GLU A 37 -16.41 10.89 5.49
N VAL A 38 -15.46 11.38 4.69
CA VAL A 38 -14.24 12.04 5.15
C VAL A 38 -14.01 13.26 4.27
N ASP A 39 -13.85 14.44 4.90
CA ASP A 39 -13.69 15.72 4.19
C ASP A 39 -14.76 15.98 3.11
N GLY A 40 -16.00 15.55 3.36
CA GLY A 40 -17.13 15.69 2.43
C GLY A 40 -17.11 14.72 1.24
N VAL A 41 -16.19 13.75 1.22
CA VAL A 41 -16.10 12.70 0.20
C VAL A 41 -16.63 11.39 0.77
N LYS A 42 -17.57 10.77 0.07
CA LYS A 42 -18.07 9.43 0.40
C LYS A 42 -17.14 8.37 -0.17
N LEU A 43 -16.60 7.53 0.71
CA LEU A 43 -15.74 6.40 0.39
C LEU A 43 -16.48 5.11 0.67
N GLN A 44 -16.59 4.27 -0.34
CA GLN A 44 -17.14 2.93 -0.25
C GLN A 44 -15.98 1.94 -0.09
N HIS A 45 -15.98 1.13 0.96
CA HIS A 45 -14.92 0.15 1.23
C HIS A 45 -15.41 -1.05 2.04
N ARG A 46 -14.60 -2.12 2.07
CA ARG A 46 -14.83 -3.27 2.96
C ARG A 46 -14.63 -2.85 4.42
N ALA A 47 -15.34 -3.50 5.35
CA ALA A 47 -15.18 -3.32 6.79
C ALA A 47 -13.76 -3.63 7.28
N ALA A 48 -13.01 -4.48 6.56
CA ALA A 48 -11.59 -4.74 6.79
C ALA A 48 -10.69 -3.49 6.64
N ILE A 49 -11.17 -2.45 5.96
CA ILE A 49 -10.41 -1.23 5.68
C ILE A 49 -10.93 -0.13 6.60
N LYS A 50 -10.03 0.48 7.36
CA LYS A 50 -10.33 1.60 8.23
C LYS A 50 -10.37 2.88 7.42
N ALA A 51 -11.44 3.67 7.57
CA ALA A 51 -11.56 4.98 6.95
C ALA A 51 -10.40 5.91 7.37
N PRO A 52 -9.90 6.77 6.47
CA PRO A 52 -8.86 7.72 6.80
C PRO A 52 -9.44 8.85 7.68
N GLN A 53 -8.57 9.61 8.34
CA GLN A 53 -8.88 10.83 9.07
C GLN A 53 -8.97 12.07 8.16
N GLN A 54 -8.21 12.09 7.06
CA GLN A 54 -8.17 13.15 6.06
C GLN A 54 -8.15 12.55 4.65
N PHE A 55 -8.73 13.26 3.69
CA PHE A 55 -8.82 12.81 2.32
C PHE A 55 -8.72 13.97 1.33
N LYS A 56 -7.69 13.94 0.48
CA LYS A 56 -7.49 14.88 -0.62
C LYS A 56 -7.68 14.17 -1.96
N PRO A 57 -8.75 14.47 -2.72
CA PRO A 57 -9.03 13.80 -3.99
C PRO A 57 -7.90 13.94 -5.01
N ILE A 58 -7.59 12.85 -5.70
CA ILE A 58 -6.65 12.80 -6.84
C ILE A 58 -7.36 12.31 -8.10
N GLY A 59 -7.99 11.13 -8.05
CA GLY A 59 -8.75 10.55 -9.16
C GLY A 59 -7.92 10.32 -10.44
N LYS A 60 -6.70 9.78 -10.33
CA LYS A 60 -5.81 9.57 -11.48
C LYS A 60 -5.26 8.17 -11.52
N GLU A 61 -4.97 7.70 -12.74
CA GLU A 61 -4.26 6.45 -12.97
C GLU A 61 -2.78 6.58 -12.57
N TYR A 62 -2.33 5.62 -11.79
CA TYR A 62 -0.98 5.43 -11.31
C TYR A 62 -0.47 4.07 -11.76
N ARG A 63 0.84 3.89 -11.67
CA ARG A 63 1.49 2.60 -11.87
C ARG A 63 2.48 2.35 -10.76
N SER A 64 2.47 1.14 -10.20
CA SER A 64 3.40 0.75 -9.16
C SER A 64 4.83 0.67 -9.71
N LEU A 65 5.80 1.11 -8.90
CA LEU A 65 7.22 1.06 -9.22
C LEU A 65 7.87 -0.25 -8.76
N TYR A 66 7.27 -0.91 -7.76
CA TYR A 66 7.70 -2.16 -7.17
C TYR A 66 6.48 -2.85 -6.53
N ALA A 67 6.65 -4.12 -6.13
CA ALA A 67 5.58 -4.86 -5.46
C ALA A 67 5.32 -4.28 -4.06
N ALA A 68 4.07 -3.95 -3.73
CA ALA A 68 3.73 -3.23 -2.51
C ALA A 68 2.54 -3.86 -1.80
N SER A 69 2.58 -3.91 -0.47
CA SER A 69 1.44 -4.35 0.34
C SER A 69 0.34 -3.29 0.36
N ILE A 70 -0.89 -3.71 0.17
CA ILE A 70 -2.07 -2.88 0.35
C ILE A 70 -2.48 -3.00 1.82
N MET A 71 -2.47 -1.88 2.55
CA MET A 71 -2.71 -1.82 3.98
C MET A 71 -4.18 -1.50 4.29
N SER A 72 -4.69 -2.01 5.42
CA SER A 72 -6.04 -1.75 5.92
C SER A 72 -6.23 -0.34 6.47
N SER A 73 -5.14 0.34 6.85
CA SER A 73 -5.17 1.72 7.32
C SER A 73 -3.97 2.50 6.79
N PRO A 74 -4.04 3.83 6.73
CA PRO A 74 -2.90 4.66 6.35
C PRO A 74 -1.78 4.55 7.38
N GLY A 75 -0.65 3.99 6.98
CA GLY A 75 0.50 3.76 7.86
C GLY A 75 0.88 2.28 8.00
N TYR A 76 2.05 2.06 8.59
CA TYR A 76 2.63 0.72 8.77
C TYR A 76 2.01 -0.10 9.90
N SER A 77 1.14 0.50 10.71
CA SER A 77 0.42 -0.20 11.79
C SER A 77 -0.82 -0.97 11.30
N GLY A 78 -1.24 -0.76 10.05
CA GLY A 78 -2.32 -1.52 9.43
C GLY A 78 -1.95 -2.97 9.16
N SER A 79 -2.95 -3.80 8.88
CA SER A 79 -2.74 -5.17 8.39
C SER A 79 -2.72 -5.19 6.87
N ALA A 80 -1.94 -6.08 6.27
CA ALA A 80 -1.98 -6.28 4.82
C ALA A 80 -3.30 -6.94 4.40
N VAL A 81 -4.04 -6.29 3.50
CA VAL A 81 -5.33 -6.76 2.96
C VAL A 81 -5.24 -7.16 1.48
N GLY A 82 -4.05 -7.07 0.90
CA GLY A 82 -3.74 -7.41 -0.48
C GLY A 82 -2.32 -6.97 -0.86
N SER A 83 -2.00 -7.10 -2.14
CA SER A 83 -0.72 -6.68 -2.70
C SER A 83 -0.91 -6.15 -4.11
N LEU A 84 -0.02 -5.25 -4.51
CA LEU A 84 0.20 -4.86 -5.90
C LEU A 84 1.49 -5.52 -6.39
N ASP A 85 1.45 -6.07 -7.60
CA ASP A 85 2.68 -6.49 -8.28
C ASP A 85 3.44 -5.28 -8.83
N ASN A 86 4.69 -5.48 -9.25
CA ASN A 86 5.45 -4.48 -9.97
C ASN A 86 4.76 -4.09 -11.29
N ALA A 87 4.82 -2.80 -11.64
CA ALA A 87 4.24 -2.23 -12.84
C ALA A 87 2.71 -2.40 -12.96
N THR A 88 2.01 -2.71 -11.87
CA THR A 88 0.54 -2.83 -11.83
C THR A 88 -0.10 -1.46 -11.98
N ALA A 89 -1.12 -1.37 -12.83
CA ALA A 89 -1.95 -0.17 -12.93
C ALA A 89 -2.96 -0.14 -11.79
N PHE A 90 -3.19 1.05 -11.24
CA PHE A 90 -4.22 1.28 -10.21
C PHE A 90 -4.65 2.74 -10.28
N TYR A 91 -5.77 3.08 -9.64
CA TYR A 91 -6.20 4.47 -9.51
C TYR A 91 -5.94 4.97 -8.09
N ALA A 92 -5.28 6.12 -7.97
CA ALA A 92 -5.19 6.83 -6.71
C ALA A 92 -6.48 7.65 -6.54
N LEU A 93 -7.35 7.21 -5.65
CA LEU A 93 -8.56 7.92 -5.26
C LEU A 93 -8.19 9.26 -4.63
N GLY A 94 -7.21 9.26 -3.73
CA GLY A 94 -6.76 10.45 -3.03
C GLY A 94 -5.50 10.22 -2.20
N GLU A 95 -4.94 11.33 -1.73
CA GLU A 95 -3.89 11.35 -0.70
C GLU A 95 -4.54 11.43 0.68
N VAL A 96 -4.00 10.69 1.65
CA VAL A 96 -4.50 10.63 3.04
C VAL A 96 -3.38 10.98 4.02
N GLU A 97 -3.45 10.59 5.30
CA GLU A 97 -2.42 10.90 6.29
C GLU A 97 -1.05 10.38 5.86
N ASN A 98 0.00 11.07 6.29
CA ASN A 98 1.38 10.62 6.15
C ASN A 98 1.82 10.36 4.70
N ASN A 99 1.21 11.04 3.72
CA ASN A 99 1.50 10.87 2.30
C ASN A 99 1.28 9.41 1.82
N TRP A 100 0.19 8.80 2.28
CA TRP A 100 -0.31 7.54 1.76
C TRP A 100 -1.34 7.79 0.66
N LEU A 101 -1.47 6.83 -0.24
CA LEU A 101 -2.45 6.85 -1.31
C LEU A 101 -3.57 5.88 -0.98
N ALA A 102 -4.80 6.39 -1.00
CA ALA A 102 -6.01 5.60 -1.07
C ALA A 102 -6.18 5.09 -2.50
N ILE A 103 -6.29 3.77 -2.68
CA ILE A 103 -6.28 3.16 -4.03
C ILE A 103 -7.51 2.31 -4.33
N THR A 104 -7.74 2.11 -5.62
CA THR A 104 -8.73 1.21 -6.20
C THR A 104 -8.18 0.60 -7.50
N GLU A 105 -8.75 -0.52 -7.92
CA GLU A 105 -8.41 -1.20 -9.17
C GLU A 105 -8.94 -0.44 -10.40
N ALA A 106 -10.16 0.12 -10.30
CA ALA A 106 -10.85 0.77 -11.41
C ALA A 106 -11.21 2.23 -11.10
N GLU A 107 -11.31 3.06 -12.14
CA GLU A 107 -11.70 4.46 -12.02
C GLU A 107 -13.06 4.62 -11.31
N GLY A 108 -13.10 5.44 -10.26
CA GLY A 108 -14.30 5.63 -9.44
C GLY A 108 -14.72 4.40 -8.63
N GLY A 109 -13.87 3.35 -8.58
CA GLY A 109 -14.13 2.15 -7.81
C GLY A 109 -14.02 2.35 -6.30
N ASN A 110 -14.34 1.27 -5.59
CA ASN A 110 -14.32 1.23 -4.14
C ASN A 110 -12.89 1.30 -3.59
N LEU A 111 -12.72 1.96 -2.45
CA LEU A 111 -11.45 1.99 -1.73
C LEU A 111 -11.06 0.55 -1.34
N MET A 112 -9.91 0.11 -1.87
CA MET A 112 -9.35 -1.23 -1.63
C MET A 112 -8.33 -1.26 -0.49
N GLY A 113 -7.78 -0.11 -0.14
CA GLY A 113 -6.83 0.07 0.94
C GLY A 113 -5.80 1.14 0.60
N TYR A 114 -4.65 1.06 1.26
CA TYR A 114 -3.65 2.13 1.22
C TYR A 114 -2.26 1.62 0.86
N ILE A 115 -1.51 2.43 0.12
CA ILE A 115 -0.09 2.20 -0.15
C ILE A 115 0.72 3.45 0.15
N GLN A 116 2.01 3.31 0.39
CA GLN A 116 2.90 4.46 0.53
C GLN A 116 3.02 5.20 -0.82
N ALA A 117 3.02 6.54 -0.82
CA ALA A 117 3.00 7.29 -2.09
C ALA A 117 4.21 7.06 -3.00
N ASN A 118 5.37 6.67 -2.46
CA ASN A 118 6.55 6.32 -3.26
C ASN A 118 6.42 4.95 -3.96
N ALA A 119 5.40 4.14 -3.64
CA ALA A 119 5.17 2.84 -4.25
C ALA A 119 4.63 2.95 -5.68
N GLY A 120 4.09 4.09 -6.06
CA GLY A 120 3.59 4.32 -7.42
C GLY A 120 3.74 5.76 -7.87
N VAL A 121 3.61 5.97 -9.18
CA VAL A 121 3.67 7.29 -9.79
C VAL A 121 2.54 7.45 -10.79
N PRO A 122 2.09 8.70 -11.07
CA PRO A 122 1.15 8.94 -12.15
C PRO A 122 1.64 8.29 -13.44
N VAL A 123 0.73 7.67 -14.20
CA VAL A 123 1.08 6.92 -15.42
C VAL A 123 1.91 7.77 -16.41
N SER A 124 1.64 9.07 -16.50
CA SER A 124 2.38 10.03 -17.33
C SER A 124 3.85 10.18 -16.96
N ARG A 125 4.23 9.89 -15.71
CA ARG A 125 5.60 10.01 -15.20
C ARG A 125 6.35 8.69 -15.19
N TYR A 126 5.65 7.55 -15.21
CA TYR A 126 6.22 6.21 -15.07
C TYR A 126 7.50 5.97 -15.89
N LYS A 127 7.44 6.17 -17.22
CA LYS A 127 8.61 5.97 -18.10
C LYS A 127 9.80 6.87 -17.73
N SER A 128 9.53 8.11 -17.35
CA SER A 128 10.59 9.06 -16.97
C SER A 128 11.20 8.73 -15.61
N THR A 129 10.39 8.23 -14.68
CA THR A 129 10.85 7.76 -13.37
C THR A 129 11.81 6.59 -13.54
N LEU A 130 11.42 5.56 -14.32
CA LEU A 130 12.29 4.42 -14.59
C LEU A 130 13.62 4.85 -15.22
N ARG A 131 13.61 5.77 -16.20
CA ARG A 131 14.85 6.26 -16.83
C ARG A 131 15.77 7.00 -15.87
N LYS A 132 15.22 7.68 -14.87
CA LYS A 132 16.01 8.42 -13.86
C LYS A 132 16.61 7.49 -12.82
N ASP A 133 15.94 6.38 -12.54
CA ASP A 133 16.38 5.36 -11.59
C ASP A 133 17.50 4.46 -12.17
N LEU A 134 17.53 4.30 -13.49
CA LEU A 134 18.58 3.54 -14.17
C LEU A 134 19.97 4.10 -13.84
N PRO A 135 20.94 3.24 -13.46
CA PRO A 135 22.32 3.65 -13.25
C PRO A 135 22.84 4.39 -14.47
N ARG A 136 23.35 5.60 -14.25
CA ARG A 136 23.92 6.40 -15.34
C ARG A 136 25.14 5.64 -15.84
N ARG A 137 25.08 5.08 -17.05
CA ARG A 137 26.26 4.51 -17.70
C ARG A 137 27.34 5.59 -17.69
N ASN A 138 28.45 5.33 -17.00
CA ASN A 138 29.66 6.12 -17.14
C ASN A 138 29.99 6.09 -18.62
N ARG A 139 29.78 7.21 -19.32
CA ARG A 139 30.22 7.33 -20.69
C ARG A 139 31.74 7.21 -20.63
N ALA A 140 32.28 6.17 -21.25
CA ALA A 140 33.72 6.06 -21.42
C ALA A 140 34.22 7.39 -21.98
N THR A 141 35.18 8.00 -21.30
CA THR A 141 35.81 9.24 -21.72
C THR A 141 36.34 8.99 -23.14
N ARG A 142 35.78 9.67 -24.13
CA ARG A 142 36.29 9.56 -25.51
C ARG A 142 37.70 10.14 -25.48
N GLN A 143 38.71 9.30 -25.69
CA GLN A 143 40.07 9.78 -25.90
C GLN A 143 40.12 10.52 -27.24
N ASP A 144 40.69 11.72 -27.22
CA ASP A 144 40.86 12.55 -28.41
C ASP A 144 42.12 12.07 -29.13
N CYS A 145 41.96 11.39 -30.27
CA CYS A 145 43.05 10.75 -30.98
C CYS A 145 43.20 11.31 -32.40
N VAL A 146 44.42 11.69 -32.76
CA VAL A 146 44.78 12.21 -34.09
C VAL A 146 45.69 11.21 -34.79
N LYS A 147 45.51 11.04 -36.11
CA LYS A 147 46.36 10.15 -36.93
C LYS A 147 47.69 10.85 -37.24
N VAL A 148 48.82 10.19 -36.98
CA VAL A 148 50.16 10.80 -37.11
C VAL A 148 51.05 10.16 -38.20
N GLY A 149 50.52 9.20 -38.96
CA GLY A 149 51.20 8.55 -40.08
C GLY A 149 51.12 7.03 -40.00
N GLY A 150 51.04 6.35 -41.15
CA GLY A 150 50.84 4.90 -41.20
C GLY A 150 49.58 4.44 -40.44
N ASP A 151 49.74 3.44 -39.58
CA ASP A 151 48.69 2.92 -38.68
C ASP A 151 48.73 3.52 -37.27
N SER A 152 49.69 4.40 -36.97
CA SER A 152 49.87 5.00 -35.64
C SER A 152 48.93 6.18 -35.38
N LYS A 153 48.55 6.33 -34.11
CA LYS A 153 47.66 7.39 -33.60
C LYS A 153 48.31 8.04 -32.38
N ALA A 154 48.08 9.34 -32.20
CA ALA A 154 48.42 10.03 -30.96
C ALA A 154 47.12 10.35 -30.22
N CYS A 155 46.93 9.79 -29.04
CA CYS A 155 45.78 10.04 -28.19
C CYS A 155 46.14 10.98 -27.04
N LYS A 156 45.32 12.00 -26.81
CA LYS A 156 45.48 12.91 -25.69
C LYS A 156 45.07 12.20 -24.41
N ASP A 157 45.96 12.23 -23.42
CA ASP A 157 45.64 11.74 -22.09
C ASP A 157 44.56 12.62 -21.43
N SER A 158 43.62 12.01 -20.72
CA SER A 158 42.51 12.73 -20.10
C SER A 158 42.90 13.50 -18.83
N GLY A 159 44.05 13.17 -18.23
CA GLY A 159 44.56 13.79 -17.00
C GLY A 159 45.66 14.83 -17.21
N SER A 160 46.16 14.99 -18.43
CA SER A 160 47.30 15.86 -18.74
C SER A 160 47.21 16.46 -20.15
N ALA A 161 48.07 17.44 -20.44
CA ALA A 161 48.21 17.98 -21.80
C ALA A 161 49.11 17.11 -22.70
N THR A 162 49.44 15.90 -22.26
CA THR A 162 50.40 15.01 -22.93
C THR A 162 49.72 14.13 -23.98
N TRP A 163 50.40 13.94 -25.09
CA TRP A 163 49.98 13.08 -26.20
C TRP A 163 50.74 11.77 -26.17
N ILE A 164 50.02 10.65 -26.20
CA ILE A 164 50.58 9.30 -26.15
C ILE A 164 50.40 8.65 -27.51
N LEU A 165 51.50 8.14 -28.08
CA LEU A 165 51.49 7.38 -29.33
C LEU A 165 50.99 5.95 -29.08
N GLN A 166 50.09 5.48 -29.94
CA GLN A 166 49.50 4.15 -29.99
C GLN A 166 49.63 3.56 -31.39
#